data_AF-A0AA42QBJ2-F1
#
_entry.id   AF-A0AA42QBJ2-F1
#
_cell.length_a   1.000
_cell.length_b   1.000
_cell.length_c   1.000
_cell.angle_alpha   90.00
_cell.angle_beta   90.00
_cell.angle_gamma   90.00
#
_symmetry.space_group_name_H-M   'P 1'
#
loop_
_entity.id
_entity.type
_entity.pdbx_description
1 polymer ?
#
loop_
_entity_poly.entity_id
_entity_poly.type
_entity_poly.pdbx_seq_one_letter_code
_entity_poly.pdbx_strand_id
1 'polypeptide(L)'
;MSLEAFADPQDGERLFREGVAPLEMWLRDQPFLEGQAPGGCDYLLAGMLFWAWCLGVQPWAEDSALGVWFTRILQTYETTHGLVKRAAIHLEENP
;
A
#
# COMPACT_ATOMS: atom_id res chain seq x y z
N MET A 1 -23.12 8.77 7.58
CA MET A 1 -21.78 8.41 8.09
C MET A 1 -20.96 9.70 8.07
N SER A 2 -20.31 10.08 9.16
CA SER A 2 -19.51 11.31 9.24
C SER A 2 -18.01 10.99 9.11
N LEU A 3 -17.17 11.98 8.85
CA LEU A 3 -15.72 11.76 8.71
C LEU A 3 -15.08 11.33 10.04
N GLU A 4 -15.63 11.82 11.15
CA GLU A 4 -15.18 11.48 12.51
C GLU A 4 -15.36 9.99 12.81
N ALA A 5 -16.33 9.33 12.18
CA ALA A 5 -16.50 7.88 12.30
C ALA A 5 -15.34 7.07 11.68
N PHE A 6 -14.50 7.69 10.85
CA PHE A 6 -13.31 7.07 10.25
C PHE A 6 -12.01 7.48 10.94
N ALA A 7 -12.09 8.22 12.06
CA ALA A 7 -10.91 8.68 12.80
C ALA A 7 -10.33 7.63 13.77
N ASP A 8 -10.77 6.37 13.68
CA ASP A 8 -10.23 5.23 14.44
C ASP A 8 -9.16 4.50 13.59
N PRO A 9 -7.86 4.64 13.91
CA PRO A 9 -6.81 3.99 13.14
C PRO A 9 -6.84 2.46 13.25
N GLN A 10 -7.23 1.91 14.40
CA GLN A 10 -7.24 0.45 14.60
C GLN A 10 -8.36 -0.21 13.79
N ASP A 11 -9.54 0.41 13.78
CA ASP A 11 -10.63 -0.06 12.94
C ASP A 11 -10.32 0.13 11.45
N GLY A 12 -9.68 1.26 11.09
CA GLY A 12 -9.19 1.51 9.74
C GLY A 12 -8.21 0.45 9.24
N GLU A 13 -7.22 0.06 10.07
CA GLU A 13 -6.29 -1.03 9.75
C GLU A 13 -6.99 -2.39 9.62
N ARG A 14 -7.98 -2.67 10.48
CA ARG A 14 -8.78 -3.89 10.39
C ARG A 14 -9.54 -3.96 9.06
N LEU A 15 -10.26 -2.89 8.71
CA LEU A 15 -11.00 -2.78 7.45
C LEU A 15 -10.07 -2.86 6.25
N PHE A 16 -8.87 -2.25 6.32
CA PHE A 16 -7.85 -2.36 5.29
C PHE A 16 -7.44 -3.83 5.09
N ARG A 17 -7.05 -4.54 6.16
CA ARG A 17 -6.65 -5.96 6.10
C ARG A 17 -7.75 -6.84 5.50
N GLU A 18 -9.00 -6.60 5.88
CA GLU A 18 -10.16 -7.32 5.31
C GLU A 18 -10.33 -7.01 3.81
N GLY A 19 -10.21 -5.75 3.42
CA GLY A 19 -10.35 -5.31 2.03
C GLY A 19 -9.25 -5.82 1.11
N VAL A 20 -8.01 -5.96 1.59
CA VAL A 20 -6.88 -6.44 0.78
C VAL A 20 -6.69 -7.96 0.80
N ALA A 21 -7.43 -8.72 1.61
CA ALA A 21 -7.28 -10.16 1.69
C ALA A 21 -7.41 -10.90 0.33
N PRO A 22 -8.33 -10.53 -0.59
CA PRO A 22 -8.38 -11.14 -1.91
C PRO A 22 -7.15 -10.83 -2.77
N LEU A 23 -6.58 -9.64 -2.62
CA LEU A 23 -5.36 -9.22 -3.33
C LEU A 23 -4.15 -10.02 -2.84
N GLU A 24 -4.01 -10.20 -1.52
CA GLU A 24 -2.97 -11.05 -0.92
C GLU A 24 -3.07 -12.48 -1.45
N MET A 25 -4.29 -13.02 -1.61
CA MET A 25 -4.47 -14.34 -2.19
C MET A 25 -4.03 -14.39 -3.65
N TRP A 26 -4.44 -13.42 -4.46
CA TRP A 26 -4.09 -13.36 -5.89
C TRP A 26 -2.58 -13.19 -6.13
N LEU A 27 -1.95 -12.26 -5.39
CA LEU A 27 -0.55 -11.88 -5.55
C LEU A 27 0.44 -12.94 -5.05
N ARG A 28 -0.04 -13.97 -4.32
CA ARG A 28 0.78 -15.15 -4.01
C ARG A 28 1.12 -15.97 -5.25
N ASP A 29 0.20 -16.01 -6.22
CA ASP A 29 0.32 -16.87 -7.40
C ASP A 29 0.70 -16.08 -8.66
N GLN A 30 0.43 -14.78 -8.70
CA GLN A 30 0.74 -13.89 -9.83
C GLN A 30 1.63 -12.73 -9.41
N PRO A 31 2.63 -12.33 -10.22
CA PRO A 31 3.51 -11.23 -9.86
C PRO A 31 2.84 -9.85 -9.92
N PHE A 32 1.77 -9.71 -10.71
CA PHE A 32 0.95 -8.51 -10.90
C PHE A 32 -0.54 -8.86 -11.01
N LEU A 33 -1.42 -7.87 -10.86
CA LEU A 33 -2.86 -8.04 -11.05
C LEU A 33 -3.21 -8.41 -12.49
N GLU A 34 -2.48 -7.87 -13.46
CA GLU A 34 -2.65 -8.18 -14.89
C GLU A 34 -1.74 -9.32 -15.39
N GLY A 35 -1.17 -10.12 -14.49
CA GLY A 35 -0.38 -11.30 -14.81
C GLY A 35 1.12 -11.05 -14.72
N GLN A 36 1.84 -11.13 -15.85
CA GLN A 36 3.31 -11.15 -15.86
C GLN A 36 3.98 -9.76 -15.85
N ALA A 37 3.22 -8.70 -16.15
CA ALA A 37 3.69 -7.32 -16.15
C ALA A 37 2.63 -6.41 -15.50
N PRO A 38 3.01 -5.25 -14.92
CA PRO A 38 2.06 -4.34 -14.33
C PRO A 38 1.20 -3.70 -15.42
N GLY A 39 -0.12 -3.65 -15.18
CA GLY A 39 -1.06 -2.99 -16.07
C GLY A 39 -1.84 -1.86 -15.40
N GLY A 40 -2.93 -1.44 -16.02
CA GLY A 40 -3.76 -0.34 -15.54
C GLY A 40 -4.34 -0.61 -14.14
N CYS A 41 -4.76 -1.85 -13.87
CA CYS A 41 -5.26 -2.25 -12.56
C CYS A 41 -4.18 -2.15 -11.47
N ASP A 42 -2.94 -2.53 -11.81
CA ASP A 42 -1.81 -2.46 -10.88
C ASP A 42 -1.54 -1.01 -10.47
N TYR A 43 -1.43 -0.09 -11.43
CA TYR A 43 -1.15 1.31 -11.14
C TYR A 43 -2.31 2.04 -10.46
N LEU A 44 -3.56 1.68 -10.75
CA LEU A 44 -4.73 2.24 -10.07
C LEU A 44 -4.67 1.95 -8.56
N LEU A 45 -4.44 0.67 -8.20
CA LEU A 45 -4.39 0.26 -6.81
C LEU A 45 -3.10 0.78 -6.13
N ALA A 46 -1.95 0.65 -6.79
CA ALA A 46 -0.69 1.11 -6.24
C ALA A 46 -0.69 2.61 -5.99
N GLY A 47 -1.37 3.42 -6.83
CA GLY A 47 -1.54 4.85 -6.62
C GLY A 47 -2.23 5.19 -5.29
N MET A 48 -3.21 4.40 -4.88
CA MET A 48 -3.87 4.57 -3.57
C MET A 48 -2.91 4.25 -2.42
N LEU A 49 -2.11 3.20 -2.57
CA LEU A 49 -1.11 2.82 -1.56
C LEU A 49 0.06 3.80 -1.51
N PHE A 50 0.48 4.36 -2.64
CA PHE A 50 1.51 5.41 -2.72
C PHE A 50 1.14 6.62 -1.89
N TRP A 51 -0.13 7.05 -1.94
CA TRP A 51 -0.58 8.17 -1.13
C TRP A 51 -0.34 7.93 0.37
N ALA A 52 -0.76 6.76 0.89
CA ALA A 52 -0.51 6.38 2.28
C ALA A 52 1.00 6.24 2.58
N TRP A 53 1.72 5.54 1.70
CA TRP A 53 3.16 5.26 1.86
C TRP A 53 4.01 6.53 1.89
N CYS A 54 3.72 7.49 1.01
CA CYS A 54 4.37 8.81 0.98
C CYS A 54 4.16 9.59 2.29
N LEU A 55 3.05 9.37 2.98
CA LEU A 55 2.76 9.93 4.31
C LEU A 55 3.39 9.11 5.46
N GLY A 56 4.20 8.10 5.15
CA GLY A 56 4.84 7.23 6.12
C GLY A 56 4.00 6.00 6.49
N VAL A 57 2.72 5.97 6.15
CA VAL A 57 1.76 4.95 6.59
C VAL A 57 1.82 3.69 5.71
N GLN A 58 1.95 2.52 6.34
CA GLN A 58 2.01 1.24 5.65
C GLN A 58 1.30 0.14 6.47
N PRO A 59 -0.03 0.01 6.38
CA PRO A 59 -0.82 -0.98 7.12
C PRO A 59 -0.71 -2.41 6.56
N TRP A 60 0.39 -2.74 5.87
CA TRP A 60 0.71 -4.07 5.35
C TRP A 60 2.16 -4.43 5.65
N ALA A 61 2.43 -5.72 5.84
CA ALA A 61 3.77 -6.22 6.06
C ALA A 61 4.61 -6.12 4.77
N GLU A 62 5.88 -5.79 4.90
CA GLU A 62 6.79 -5.62 3.76
C GLU A 62 6.99 -6.94 2.97
N ASP A 63 6.98 -8.06 3.69
CA ASP A 63 7.15 -9.42 3.17
C ASP A 63 5.84 -10.11 2.77
N SER A 64 4.68 -9.43 2.89
CA SER A 64 3.42 -9.97 2.37
C SER A 64 3.40 -9.97 0.83
N ALA A 65 2.45 -10.70 0.23
CA ALA A 65 2.35 -10.71 -1.24
C ALA A 65 2.00 -9.31 -1.78
N LEU A 66 1.16 -8.57 -1.05
CA LEU A 66 0.89 -7.15 -1.33
C LEU A 66 2.16 -6.29 -1.16
N GLY A 67 2.93 -6.47 -0.08
CA GLY A 67 4.15 -5.72 0.19
C GLY A 67 5.22 -5.91 -0.89
N VAL A 68 5.44 -7.15 -1.30
CA VAL A 68 6.38 -7.51 -2.37
C VAL A 68 5.92 -6.94 -3.72
N TRP A 69 4.64 -7.06 -4.06
CA TRP A 69 4.07 -6.46 -5.27
C TRP A 69 4.21 -4.93 -5.30
N PHE A 70 3.85 -4.26 -4.20
CA PHE A 70 3.97 -2.81 -4.08
C PHE A 70 5.43 -2.36 -4.26
N THR A 71 6.38 -3.10 -3.66
CA THR A 71 7.81 -2.83 -3.79
C THR A 71 8.29 -2.91 -5.25
N ARG A 72 7.80 -3.88 -6.04
CA ARG A 72 8.13 -3.96 -7.48
C ARG A 72 7.65 -2.73 -8.24
N ILE A 73 6.45 -2.25 -7.95
CA ILE A 73 5.88 -1.05 -8.59
C ILE A 73 6.65 0.21 -8.17
N LEU A 74 6.95 0.35 -6.88
CA LEU A 74 7.78 1.43 -6.35
C LEU A 74 9.14 1.49 -7.07
N GLN A 75 9.84 0.36 -7.14
CA GLN A 75 11.13 0.28 -7.83
C GLN A 75 11.03 0.64 -9.31
N THR A 76 9.97 0.18 -9.99
CA THR A 76 9.72 0.50 -11.40
C THR A 76 9.51 1.99 -11.60
N TYR A 77 8.70 2.61 -10.74
CA TYR A 77 8.44 4.04 -10.76
C TYR A 77 9.73 4.83 -10.49
N GLU A 78 10.47 4.48 -9.44
CA GLU A 78 11.70 5.20 -9.05
C GLU A 78 12.79 5.11 -10.12
N THR A 79 12.90 3.97 -10.78
CA THR A 79 13.84 3.78 -11.90
C THR A 79 13.50 4.67 -13.10
N THR A 80 12.20 4.95 -13.32
CA THR A 80 11.72 5.67 -14.52
C THR A 80 11.52 7.16 -14.28
N HIS A 81 11.18 7.56 -13.06
CA HIS A 81 10.74 8.92 -12.72
C HIS A 81 11.51 9.56 -11.56
N GLY A 82 12.41 8.81 -10.92
CA GLY A 82 13.19 9.26 -9.76
C GLY A 82 12.55 8.91 -8.42
N LEU A 83 13.32 9.10 -7.34
CA LEU A 83 12.97 8.65 -6.00
C LEU A 83 11.64 9.23 -5.49
N VAL A 84 10.83 8.37 -4.88
CA VAL A 84 9.57 8.77 -4.24
C VAL A 84 9.88 9.20 -2.81
N LYS A 85 9.41 10.39 -2.43
CA LYS A 85 9.62 10.91 -1.08
C LYS A 85 8.64 10.27 -0.11
N ARG A 86 9.18 9.68 0.96
CA ARG A 86 8.42 9.20 2.11
C ARG A 86 8.63 10.11 3.31
N ALA A 87 7.54 10.52 3.96
CA ALA A 87 7.60 11.25 5.22
C ALA A 87 8.21 10.36 6.32
N ALA A 88 9.09 10.94 7.14
CA ALA A 88 9.54 10.28 8.36
C ALA A 88 8.35 10.22 9.33
N ILE A 89 8.05 9.03 9.87
CA ILE A 89 7.05 8.92 10.93
C ILE A 89 7.69 9.49 12.20
N HIS A 90 7.31 10.71 12.57
CA HIS A 90 7.52 11.19 13.93
C HIS A 90 6.48 10.48 14.79
N LEU A 91 6.90 9.45 15.52
CA LEU A 91 6.11 8.95 16.64
C LEU A 91 6.10 10.10 17.66
N GLU A 92 4.98 10.81 17.76
CA GLU A 92 4.74 11.67 18.91
C GLU A 92 4.74 10.74 20.14
N GLU A 93 5.85 10.72 20.87
CA GLU A 93 5.89 10.22 22.23
C GLU A 93 4.96 11.13 23.05
N ASN A 94 3.72 10.68 23.23
CA ASN A 94 2.77 11.37 24.09
C ASN A 94 3.21 11.13 25.56
N PRO A 95 3.46 12.18 26.36
CA PRO A 95 3.89 12.06 27.76
C PRO A 95 2.81 11.51 28.70
#